data_AF-A0A2E4N5W1-F1
#
_entry.id   AF-A0A2E4N5W1-F1
#
_cell.length_a   1.000
_cell.length_b   1.000
_cell.length_c   1.000
_cell.angle_alpha   90.00
_cell.angle_beta   90.00
_cell.angle_gamma   90.00
#
_symmetry.space_group_name_H-M   'P 1'
#
loop_
_entity.id
_entity.type
_entity.pdbx_description
1 polymer ?
#
loop_
_entity_poly.entity_id
_entity_poly.type
_entity_poly.pdbx_seq_one_letter_code
_entity_poly.pdbx_strand_id
1 'polypeptide(L)'
;MKIKIILFFLAISFGFNSNAQDKNIDIELPALRTSKYFSKGYRILKTTISDPAVFDAKFPNTDFSIAYVLRYYFYTGIDLSSLNNELISMNGSSFEISETNDPLELARNAIYEIRDMSFGYREYKDFTDKYFSRQ
;
A
#
# COMPACT_ATOMS: atom_id res chain seq x y z
N MET A 1 -8.80 -64.28 -31.85
CA MET A 1 -8.76 -64.69 -30.42
C MET A 1 -8.86 -63.46 -29.55
N LYS A 2 -9.82 -63.43 -28.63
CA LYS A 2 -10.08 -62.33 -27.70
C LYS A 2 -9.28 -62.59 -26.43
N ILE A 3 -8.32 -61.72 -26.11
CA ILE A 3 -7.65 -61.70 -24.80
C ILE A 3 -8.06 -60.38 -24.13
N LYS A 4 -8.97 -60.50 -23.17
CA LYS A 4 -9.36 -59.43 -22.25
C LYS A 4 -8.33 -59.43 -21.12
N ILE A 5 -7.52 -58.37 -21.04
CA ILE A 5 -6.68 -58.10 -19.88
C ILE A 5 -7.37 -56.98 -19.11
N ILE A 6 -7.93 -57.33 -17.96
CA ILE A 6 -8.42 -56.40 -16.95
C ILE A 6 -7.18 -55.97 -16.16
N LEU A 7 -6.76 -54.71 -16.27
CA LEU A 7 -5.81 -54.13 -15.33
C LEU A 7 -6.48 -53.03 -14.51
N PHE A 8 -6.37 -53.29 -13.21
CA PHE A 8 -6.80 -52.56 -12.03
C PHE A 8 -6.49 -51.05 -12.09
N PHE A 9 -7.49 -50.25 -11.68
CA PHE A 9 -7.39 -48.81 -11.45
C PHE A 9 -6.25 -48.48 -10.47
N LEU A 10 -5.29 -47.65 -10.89
CA LEU A 10 -4.46 -46.88 -9.98
C LEU A 10 -4.65 -45.40 -10.31
N ALA A 11 -5.56 -44.76 -9.59
CA ALA A 11 -5.74 -43.31 -9.62
C ALA A 11 -4.51 -42.66 -9.00
N ILE A 12 -3.54 -42.25 -9.84
CA ILE A 12 -2.48 -41.34 -9.42
C ILE A 12 -3.04 -39.93 -9.60
N SER A 13 -3.73 -39.45 -8.57
CA SER A 13 -4.06 -38.05 -8.40
C SER A 13 -2.74 -37.30 -8.15
N PHE A 14 -2.10 -36.79 -9.20
CA PHE A 14 -1.11 -35.73 -9.05
C PHE A 14 -1.85 -34.44 -8.68
N GLY A 15 -2.14 -34.29 -7.39
CA GLY A 15 -2.46 -33.00 -6.81
C GLY A 15 -1.20 -32.15 -6.87
N PHE A 16 -1.13 -31.23 -7.84
CA PHE A 16 -0.26 -30.07 -7.70
C PHE A 16 -0.83 -29.23 -6.55
N ASN A 17 -0.28 -29.42 -5.36
CA ASN A 17 -0.48 -28.49 -4.26
C ASN A 17 0.13 -27.17 -4.69
N SER A 18 -0.72 -26.20 -5.03
CA SER A 18 -0.34 -24.80 -5.06
C SER A 18 0.08 -24.42 -3.64
N ASN A 19 1.38 -24.49 -3.36
CA ASN A 19 1.97 -23.70 -2.28
C ASN A 19 1.97 -22.24 -2.75
N ALA A 20 0.78 -21.65 -2.89
CA ALA A 20 0.61 -20.25 -2.61
C ALA A 20 0.87 -20.13 -1.12
N GLN A 21 2.13 -19.95 -0.78
CA GLN A 21 2.56 -19.66 0.58
C GLN A 21 1.99 -18.29 0.90
N ASP A 22 0.78 -18.29 1.43
CA ASP A 22 0.12 -17.15 2.03
C ASP A 22 0.97 -16.75 3.23
N LYS A 23 1.99 -15.92 2.95
CA LYS A 23 2.70 -15.20 3.97
C LYS A 23 1.67 -14.23 4.54
N ASN A 24 0.94 -14.70 5.55
CA ASN A 24 0.35 -13.84 6.56
C ASN A 24 1.51 -13.08 7.19
N ILE A 25 1.89 -11.98 6.54
CA ILE A 25 2.67 -10.94 7.19
C ILE A 25 1.74 -10.50 8.31
N ASP A 26 2.09 -10.85 9.54
CA ASP A 26 1.44 -10.33 10.73
C ASP A 26 1.78 -8.83 10.76
N ILE A 27 1.02 -8.08 9.98
CA ILE A 27 1.12 -6.63 9.92
C ILE A 27 0.46 -6.20 11.21
N GLU A 28 1.29 -6.01 12.24
CA GLU A 28 0.89 -5.25 13.41
C GLU A 28 0.41 -3.89 12.90
N LEU A 29 -0.91 -3.72 12.78
CA LEU A 29 -1.53 -2.47 12.38
C LEU A 29 -1.25 -1.51 13.54
N PRO A 30 -0.34 -0.51 13.40
CA PRO A 30 -0.18 0.46 14.47
C PRO A 30 -1.56 1.08 14.68
N ALA A 31 -2.10 0.93 15.89
CA ALA A 31 -3.39 1.49 16.24
C ALA A 31 -3.44 2.96 15.81
N LEU A 32 -4.59 3.40 15.27
CA LEU A 32 -4.87 4.80 14.95
C LEU A 32 -4.20 5.71 15.99
N ARG A 33 -3.30 6.60 15.54
CA ARG A 33 -2.51 7.44 16.45
C ARG A 33 -3.47 8.32 17.27
N THR A 34 -3.66 7.99 18.54
CA THR A 34 -4.39 8.85 19.46
C THR A 34 -3.47 9.96 19.93
N SER A 35 -3.87 11.22 19.72
CA SER A 35 -3.11 12.37 20.21
C SER A 35 -4.06 13.51 20.53
N LYS A 36 -3.77 14.22 21.63
CA LYS A 36 -4.47 15.45 22.03
C LYS A 36 -4.20 16.66 21.11
N TYR A 37 -3.28 16.51 20.15
CA TYR A 37 -2.85 17.57 19.23
C TYR A 37 -3.37 17.37 17.80
N PHE A 38 -4.14 16.31 17.53
CA PHE A 38 -4.69 16.03 16.21
C PHE A 38 -6.22 16.02 16.24
N SER A 39 -6.84 16.50 15.17
CA SER A 39 -8.27 16.33 14.96
C SER A 39 -8.58 14.88 14.53
N LYS A 40 -7.63 14.21 13.86
CA LYS A 40 -7.71 12.80 13.44
C LYS A 40 -6.33 12.13 13.48
N GLY A 41 -6.28 10.82 13.77
CA GLY A 41 -5.04 10.04 13.81
C GLY A 41 -4.44 9.64 12.44
N TYR A 42 -4.94 10.22 11.35
CA TYR A 42 -4.58 9.91 9.97
C TYR A 42 -4.74 11.15 9.06
N ARG A 43 -4.12 11.11 7.88
CA ARG A 43 -4.21 12.10 6.81
C ARG A 43 -5.12 11.60 5.69
N ILE A 44 -5.61 12.49 4.83
CA ILE A 44 -6.38 12.13 3.64
C ILE A 44 -5.66 12.70 2.42
N LEU A 45 -5.26 11.84 1.49
CA LEU A 45 -4.84 12.23 0.15
C LEU A 45 -6.05 12.17 -0.76
N LYS A 46 -6.57 13.34 -1.13
CA LYS A 46 -7.58 13.49 -2.16
C LYS A 46 -6.92 13.46 -3.52
N THR A 47 -7.55 12.79 -4.48
CA THR A 47 -7.00 12.70 -5.83
C THR A 47 -8.06 12.71 -6.92
N THR A 48 -7.71 13.27 -8.07
CA THR A 48 -8.48 13.21 -9.31
C THR A 48 -8.52 11.81 -9.93
N ILE A 49 -7.61 10.91 -9.53
CA ILE A 49 -7.60 9.51 -9.96
C ILE A 49 -8.85 8.80 -9.44
N SER A 50 -9.62 8.20 -10.35
CA SER A 50 -10.86 7.49 -10.01
C SER A 50 -10.69 5.99 -9.80
N ASP A 51 -9.82 5.34 -10.56
CA ASP A 51 -9.63 3.89 -10.48
C ASP A 51 -8.77 3.52 -9.26
N PRO A 52 -9.31 2.81 -8.24
CA PRO A 52 -8.53 2.39 -7.09
C PRO A 52 -7.38 1.43 -7.45
N ALA A 53 -7.54 0.62 -8.50
CA ALA A 53 -6.61 -0.48 -8.81
C ALA A 53 -5.22 0.02 -9.23
N VAL A 54 -5.10 1.26 -9.68
CA VAL A 54 -3.79 1.85 -10.05
C VAL A 54 -2.85 1.97 -8.85
N PHE A 55 -3.40 2.03 -7.62
CA PHE A 55 -2.62 2.07 -6.39
C PHE A 55 -2.16 0.68 -5.90
N ASP A 56 -2.56 -0.40 -6.58
CA ASP A 56 -2.06 -1.75 -6.33
C ASP A 56 -0.67 -2.00 -6.95
N ALA A 57 -0.21 -1.10 -7.83
CA ALA A 57 1.16 -1.11 -8.35
C ALA A 57 2.20 -1.05 -7.23
N LYS A 58 3.34 -1.71 -7.42
CA LYS A 58 4.42 -1.77 -6.42
C LYS A 58 5.07 -0.40 -6.22
N PHE A 59 5.30 -0.03 -4.96
CA PHE A 59 6.17 1.09 -4.62
C PHE A 59 7.63 0.67 -4.84
N PRO A 60 8.46 1.47 -5.54
CA PRO A 60 9.83 1.10 -5.89
C PRO A 60 10.68 0.64 -4.70
N ASN A 61 11.53 -0.36 -4.91
CA ASN A 61 12.41 -0.98 -3.91
C ASN A 61 11.67 -1.65 -2.74
N THR A 62 10.36 -1.86 -2.85
CA THR A 62 9.55 -2.58 -1.86
C THR A 62 8.70 -3.65 -2.54
N ASP A 63 8.21 -4.61 -1.75
CA ASP A 63 7.18 -5.56 -2.20
C ASP A 63 5.75 -5.08 -1.92
N PHE A 64 5.58 -3.85 -1.44
CA PHE A 64 4.29 -3.29 -1.07
C PHE A 64 3.67 -2.48 -2.20
N SER A 65 2.34 -2.43 -2.24
CA SER A 65 1.63 -1.53 -3.14
C SER A 65 1.78 -0.07 -2.70
N ILE A 66 1.56 0.87 -3.63
CA ILE A 66 1.52 2.29 -3.33
C ILE A 66 0.49 2.57 -2.23
N ALA A 67 -0.70 1.98 -2.34
CA ALA A 67 -1.77 2.15 -1.35
C ALA A 67 -1.34 1.66 0.04
N TYR A 68 -0.62 0.55 0.10
CA TYR A 68 -0.09 0.01 1.34
C TYR A 68 0.94 0.98 1.96
N VAL A 69 1.86 1.49 1.16
CA VAL A 69 2.89 2.43 1.65
C VAL A 69 2.25 3.68 2.28
N LEU A 70 1.30 4.31 1.57
CA LEU A 70 0.61 5.50 2.06
C LEU A 70 -0.17 5.23 3.36
N ARG A 71 -0.92 4.12 3.43
CA ARG A 71 -1.77 3.80 4.59
C ARG A 71 -0.97 3.42 5.82
N TYR A 72 0.09 2.61 5.65
CA TYR A 72 0.78 1.98 6.79
C TYR A 72 2.04 2.70 7.24
N TYR A 73 2.82 3.25 6.31
CA TYR A 73 4.04 3.99 6.68
C TYR A 73 3.75 5.47 6.91
N PHE A 74 2.75 6.02 6.23
CA PHE A 74 2.45 7.46 6.25
C PHE A 74 1.05 7.79 6.80
N TYR A 75 0.33 6.82 7.36
CA TYR A 75 -0.99 7.00 7.99
C TYR A 75 -1.96 7.83 7.13
N THR A 76 -1.99 7.55 5.82
CA THR A 76 -2.70 8.37 4.83
C THR A 76 -3.74 7.53 4.10
N GLY A 77 -5.02 7.89 4.24
CA GLY A 77 -6.11 7.36 3.42
C GLY A 77 -6.11 8.00 2.03
N ILE A 78 -6.74 7.33 1.06
CA ILE A 78 -6.87 7.82 -0.32
C ILE A 78 -8.34 8.06 -0.60
N ASP A 79 -8.70 9.30 -0.95
CA ASP A 79 -10.04 9.74 -1.33
C ASP A 79 -10.06 9.99 -2.84
N LEU A 80 -10.71 9.07 -3.57
CA LEU A 80 -10.67 8.99 -5.03
C LEU A 80 -11.71 9.92 -5.67
N SER A 81 -11.53 10.22 -6.95
CA SER A 81 -12.50 11.02 -7.74
C SER A 81 -12.81 12.39 -7.12
N SER A 82 -11.83 12.99 -6.46
CA SER A 82 -11.89 14.36 -5.97
C SER A 82 -11.68 15.36 -7.11
N LEU A 83 -12.02 16.64 -6.86
CA LEU A 83 -11.90 17.70 -7.86
C LEU A 83 -10.45 18.10 -8.15
N ASN A 84 -9.56 17.90 -7.19
CA ASN A 84 -8.15 18.27 -7.23
C ASN A 84 -7.33 17.33 -6.35
N ASN A 85 -6.01 17.33 -6.56
CA ASN A 85 -5.07 16.63 -5.71
C ASN A 85 -4.73 17.48 -4.45
N GLU A 86 -4.99 16.94 -3.25
CA GLU A 86 -4.81 17.65 -1.99
C GLU A 86 -4.46 16.68 -0.86
N LEU A 87 -3.53 17.07 0.01
CA LEU A 87 -3.27 16.38 1.26
C LEU A 87 -3.91 17.15 2.42
N ILE A 88 -4.82 16.50 3.13
CA ILE A 88 -5.38 16.97 4.41
C ILE A 88 -4.57 16.33 5.53
N SER A 89 -3.85 17.14 6.29
CA SER A 89 -3.02 16.68 7.40
C SER A 89 -3.84 16.30 8.65
N MET A 90 -3.18 15.69 9.64
CA MET A 90 -3.79 15.23 10.89
C MET A 90 -4.38 16.37 11.76
N ASN A 91 -3.95 17.61 11.57
CA ASN A 91 -4.52 18.77 12.26
C ASN A 91 -5.63 19.47 11.45
N GLY A 92 -5.94 18.98 10.24
CA GLY A 92 -6.93 19.55 9.33
C GLY A 92 -6.38 20.55 8.31
N SER A 93 -5.08 20.85 8.31
CA SER A 93 -4.49 21.77 7.33
C SER A 93 -4.46 21.17 5.92
N SER A 94 -4.85 22.04 4.97
CA SER A 94 -4.73 22.07 3.50
C SER A 94 -3.34 22.08 2.89
N PHE A 95 -2.96 21.14 2.03
CA PHE A 95 -1.76 21.24 1.19
C PHE A 95 -2.07 20.80 -0.23
N GLU A 96 -1.83 21.68 -1.21
CA GLU A 96 -2.01 21.38 -2.63
C GLU A 96 -0.94 20.38 -3.09
N ILE A 97 -1.36 19.36 -3.84
CA ILE A 97 -0.45 18.38 -4.44
C ILE A 97 -0.49 18.57 -5.95
N SER A 98 0.66 18.50 -6.62
CA SER A 98 0.72 18.70 -8.07
C SER A 98 -0.23 17.76 -8.84
N GLU A 99 -0.87 18.30 -9.86
CA GLU A 99 -1.76 17.54 -10.74
C GLU A 99 -0.96 16.51 -11.54
N THR A 100 -1.34 15.23 -11.39
CA THR A 100 -0.75 14.11 -12.11
C THR A 100 -1.73 12.93 -12.12
N ASN A 101 -1.69 12.14 -13.20
CA ASN A 101 -2.41 10.87 -13.31
C ASN A 101 -1.50 9.65 -13.02
N ASP A 102 -0.21 9.88 -12.71
CA ASP A 102 0.70 8.82 -12.28
C ASP A 102 0.54 8.59 -10.76
N PRO A 103 0.04 7.41 -10.32
CA PRO A 103 -0.17 7.13 -8.90
C PRO A 103 1.13 7.13 -8.08
N LEU A 104 2.27 6.80 -8.70
CA LEU A 104 3.57 6.81 -8.02
C LEU A 104 4.06 8.24 -7.82
N GLU A 105 3.93 9.09 -8.84
CA GLU A 105 4.27 10.51 -8.72
C GLU A 105 3.41 11.20 -7.67
N LEU A 106 2.08 10.98 -7.71
CA LEU A 106 1.15 11.47 -6.71
C LEU A 106 1.55 11.05 -5.30
N ALA A 107 1.84 9.75 -5.10
CA ALA A 107 2.23 9.22 -3.81
C ALA A 107 3.56 9.83 -3.31
N ARG A 108 4.54 10.03 -4.20
CA ARG A 108 5.82 10.67 -3.84
C ARG A 108 5.62 12.13 -3.43
N ASN A 109 4.81 12.88 -4.18
CA ASN A 109 4.51 14.27 -3.86
C ASN A 109 3.83 14.38 -2.48
N ALA A 110 2.84 13.52 -2.20
CA ALA A 110 2.22 13.44 -0.89
C ALA A 110 3.24 13.06 0.21
N ILE A 111 4.12 12.08 -0.02
CA ILE A 111 5.14 11.66 0.94
C ILE A 111 6.13 12.79 1.24
N TYR A 112 6.51 13.59 0.24
CA TYR A 112 7.40 14.74 0.44
C TYR A 112 6.71 15.85 1.22
N GLU A 113 5.44 16.13 0.97
CA GLU A 113 4.67 17.07 1.78
C GLU A 113 4.58 16.57 3.24
N ILE A 114 4.35 15.26 3.43
CA ILE A 114 4.32 14.64 4.77
C ILE A 114 5.68 14.75 5.46
N ARG A 115 6.79 14.48 4.76
CA ARG A 115 8.16 14.56 5.29
C ARG A 115 8.44 15.91 5.94
N ASP A 116 7.88 16.98 5.39
CA ASP A 116 8.13 18.34 5.87
C ASP A 116 7.27 18.69 7.11
N MET A 117 6.40 17.77 7.56
CA MET A 117 5.64 17.86 8.80
C MET A 117 6.38 17.23 10.00
N SER A 118 6.14 17.74 11.22
CA SER A 118 6.86 17.28 12.44
C SER A 118 6.81 15.77 12.71
N PHE A 119 5.67 15.14 12.45
CA PHE A 119 5.53 13.69 12.60
C PHE A 119 5.92 12.93 11.35
N GLY A 120 5.64 13.51 10.18
CA GLY A 120 5.95 12.88 8.91
C GLY A 120 7.44 12.80 8.60
N TYR A 121 8.26 13.70 9.15
CA TYR A 121 9.72 13.57 9.08
C TYR A 121 10.21 12.23 9.65
N ARG A 122 9.68 11.80 10.81
CA ARG A 122 10.05 10.52 11.42
C ARG A 122 9.52 9.34 10.61
N GLU A 123 8.26 9.42 10.16
CA GLU A 123 7.63 8.41 9.30
C GLU A 123 8.45 8.19 8.01
N TYR A 124 8.85 9.28 7.36
CA TYR A 124 9.71 9.27 6.18
C TYR A 124 11.09 8.67 6.49
N LYS A 125 11.76 9.15 7.54
CA LYS A 125 13.08 8.67 7.93
C LYS A 125 13.05 7.15 8.18
N ASP A 126 12.12 6.67 8.99
CA ASP A 126 11.99 5.24 9.32
C ASP A 126 11.71 4.40 8.06
N PHE A 127 10.85 4.89 7.16
CA PHE A 127 10.58 4.22 5.88
C PHE A 127 11.83 4.15 5.00
N THR A 128 12.54 5.27 4.84
CA THR A 128 13.77 5.32 4.04
C THR A 128 14.90 4.50 4.65
N ASP A 129 15.05 4.52 5.97
CA ASP A 129 16.04 3.72 6.68
C ASP A 129 15.77 2.22 6.51
N LYS A 130 14.50 1.81 6.42
CA LYS A 130 14.14 0.41 6.27
C LYS A 130 14.32 -0.12 4.84
N TYR A 131 14.01 0.70 3.83
CA TYR A 131 13.90 0.22 2.43
C TYR A 131 14.92 0.83 1.46
N PHE A 132 15.63 1.89 1.85
CA PHE A 132 16.48 2.66 0.95
C PHE A 132 17.89 2.98 1.52
N SER A 133 18.18 2.64 2.77
CA SER A 133 19.47 2.98 3.41
C SER A 133 20.67 2.12 3.01
N ARG A 134 20.50 1.17 2.08
CA ARG A 134 21.61 0.40 1.49
C ARG A 134 21.33 0.11 0.01
N GLN A 135 21.82 0.99 -0.85
CA GLN A 135 22.37 0.66 -2.17
C GLN A 135 23.78 1.24 -2.25
#